data_AF-A0A7W0VUQ1-F1
#
_entry.id   AF-A0A7W0VUQ1-F1
#
_cell.length_a   1.000
_cell.length_b   1.000
_cell.length_c   1.000
_cell.angle_alpha   90.00
_cell.angle_beta   90.00
_cell.angle_gamma   90.00
#
_symmetry.space_group_name_H-M   'P 1'
#
loop_
_entity.id
_entity.type
_entity.pdbx_description
1 polymer ?
#
loop_
_entity_poly.entity_id
_entity_poly.type
_entity_poly.pdbx_seq_one_letter_code
_entity_poly.pdbx_strand_id
1 'polypeptide(L)'
;STVIERDPMAGTGYMTVAEAFERRGKVAEALDFWQQAIVIDQTNPTPRLRKAQALIALGRSAEGDALLQQIVDRTWHDIWSNVPYQAKYLLERGKTQR
;
A
#
# COMPACT_ATOMS: atom_id res chain seq x y z
N SER A 1 1.01 24.60 -14.37
CA SER A 1 1.25 23.44 -13.49
C SER A 1 0.95 22.19 -14.28
N THR A 2 1.98 21.49 -14.73
CA THR A 2 1.84 20.34 -15.64
C THR A 2 1.21 19.20 -14.85
N VAL A 3 -0.10 19.02 -15.04
CA VAL A 3 -0.83 17.82 -14.64
C VAL A 3 -0.22 16.71 -15.49
N ILE A 4 0.83 16.07 -14.97
CA ILE A 4 1.46 14.93 -15.60
C ILE A 4 0.36 13.87 -15.68
N GLU A 5 -0.09 13.55 -16.89
CA GLU A 5 -0.92 12.39 -17.19
C GLU A 5 -0.17 11.15 -16.69
N ARG A 6 -0.44 10.76 -15.45
CA ARG A 6 0.04 9.50 -14.91
C ARG A 6 -0.97 8.46 -15.31
N ASP A 7 -0.60 7.67 -16.32
CA ASP A 7 -1.39 6.54 -16.79
C ASP A 7 -1.59 5.53 -15.63
N PRO A 8 -2.83 5.31 -15.16
CA PRO A 8 -3.11 4.32 -14.13
C PRO A 8 -2.67 2.89 -14.52
N MET A 9 -2.56 2.58 -15.81
CA MET A 9 -2.03 1.29 -16.29
C MET A 9 -0.56 1.11 -15.89
N ALA A 10 0.24 2.18 -15.91
CA ALA A 10 1.62 2.13 -15.44
C ALA A 10 1.69 1.81 -13.93
N GLY A 11 0.74 2.29 -13.14
CA GLY A 11 0.61 1.95 -11.72
C GLY A 11 0.39 0.46 -11.50
N THR A 12 -0.52 -0.14 -12.28
CA THR A 12 -0.77 -1.59 -12.27
C THR A 12 0.48 -2.41 -12.61
N GLY A 13 1.30 -1.94 -13.56
CA GLY A 13 2.57 -2.58 -13.90
C GLY A 13 3.53 -2.67 -12.71
N TYR A 14 3.70 -1.56 -11.97
CA TYR A 14 4.52 -1.54 -10.76
C TYR A 14 3.98 -2.44 -9.65
N MET A 15 2.65 -2.56 -9.51
CA MET A 15 2.04 -3.52 -8.58
C MET A 15 2.44 -4.95 -8.93
N THR A 16 2.30 -5.37 -10.19
CA THR A 16 2.68 -6.74 -10.61
C THR A 16 4.14 -7.05 -10.34
N VAL A 17 5.04 -6.09 -10.55
CA VAL A 17 6.46 -6.24 -10.23
C VAL A 17 6.66 -6.42 -8.73
N ALA A 18 6.07 -5.54 -7.90
CA ALA A 18 6.18 -5.63 -6.45
C ALA A 18 5.73 -7.00 -5.90
N GLU A 19 4.59 -7.50 -6.39
CA GLU A 19 4.09 -8.83 -6.01
C GLU A 19 5.03 -9.96 -6.43
N ALA A 20 5.67 -9.84 -7.60
CA ALA A 20 6.66 -10.82 -8.04
C ALA A 20 7.90 -10.83 -7.14
N PHE A 21 8.33 -9.68 -6.62
CA PHE A 21 9.39 -9.60 -5.61
C PHE A 21 8.96 -10.23 -4.28
N GLU A 22 7.76 -9.93 -3.79
CA GLU A 22 7.23 -10.55 -2.56
C GLU A 22 7.16 -12.08 -2.66
N ARG A 23 6.65 -12.62 -3.79
CA ARG A 23 6.60 -14.08 -4.03
C ARG A 23 7.97 -14.75 -4.05
N ARG A 24 9.04 -13.99 -4.32
CA ARG A 24 10.43 -14.46 -4.30
C ARG A 24 11.10 -14.28 -2.93
N GLY A 25 10.35 -13.88 -1.90
CA GLY A 25 10.87 -13.57 -0.56
C GLY A 25 11.61 -12.24 -0.47
N LYS A 26 11.64 -11.46 -1.56
CA LYS A 26 12.34 -10.18 -1.67
C LYS A 26 11.44 -9.03 -1.24
N VAL A 27 10.96 -9.09 0.00
CA VAL A 27 9.93 -8.19 0.54
C VAL A 27 10.46 -6.75 0.67
N ALA A 28 11.73 -6.57 0.99
CA ALA A 28 12.34 -5.25 1.10
C ALA A 28 12.41 -4.54 -0.26
N GLU A 29 12.81 -5.25 -1.31
CA GLU A 29 12.88 -4.70 -2.67
C GLU A 29 11.50 -4.38 -3.24
N ALA A 30 10.45 -5.08 -2.81
CA ALA A 30 9.08 -4.80 -3.22
C ALA A 30 8.60 -3.39 -2.77
N LEU A 31 9.16 -2.83 -1.70
CA LEU A 31 8.73 -1.54 -1.13
C LEU A 31 8.87 -0.37 -2.13
N ASP A 32 9.92 -0.38 -2.95
CA ASP A 32 10.17 0.68 -3.94
C ASP A 32 9.15 0.60 -5.07
N PHE A 33 8.84 -0.60 -5.55
CA PHE A 33 7.82 -0.80 -6.58
C PHE A 33 6.42 -0.45 -6.08
N TRP A 34 6.10 -0.79 -4.83
CA TRP A 34 4.86 -0.31 -4.21
C TRP A 34 4.82 1.21 -4.12
N GLN A 35 5.93 1.87 -3.76
CA GLN A 35 5.99 3.32 -3.73
C GLN A 35 5.76 3.95 -5.11
N GLN A 36 6.33 3.38 -6.18
CA GLN A 36 6.08 3.85 -7.54
C GLN A 36 4.61 3.71 -7.91
N ALA A 37 3.97 2.57 -7.61
CA ALA A 37 2.54 2.39 -7.85
C ALA A 37 1.68 3.45 -7.14
N ILE A 38 2.00 3.80 -5.88
CA ILE A 38 1.30 4.86 -5.12
C ILE A 38 1.48 6.23 -5.77
N VAL A 39 2.69 6.52 -6.28
CA VAL A 39 2.99 7.79 -6.94
C VAL A 39 2.23 7.88 -8.25
N ILE A 40 2.19 6.81 -9.05
CA ILE A 40 1.51 6.78 -10.33
C ILE A 40 0.00 6.91 -10.19
N ASP A 41 -0.62 6.07 -9.36
CA ASP A 41 -2.05 6.10 -9.12
C ASP A 41 -2.33 6.36 -7.64
N GLN A 42 -2.68 7.61 -7.35
CA GLN A 42 -3.02 8.02 -5.99
C GLN A 42 -4.42 7.61 -5.59
N THR A 43 -5.30 7.23 -6.53
CA THR A 43 -6.72 6.91 -6.32
C THR A 43 -6.95 5.47 -5.90
N ASN A 44 -6.01 4.57 -6.19
CA ASN A 44 -6.03 3.19 -5.74
C ASN A 44 -5.34 3.05 -4.36
N PRO A 45 -6.04 2.59 -3.30
CA PRO A 45 -5.43 2.40 -1.99
C PRO A 45 -4.67 1.07 -1.87
N THR A 46 -4.83 0.13 -2.81
CA THR A 46 -4.24 -1.21 -2.74
C THR A 46 -2.72 -1.19 -2.59
N PRO A 47 -1.95 -0.40 -3.38
CA PRO A 47 -0.50 -0.32 -3.21
C PRO A 47 -0.07 0.19 -1.83
N ARG A 48 -0.84 1.09 -1.22
CA ARG A 48 -0.58 1.58 0.15
C ARG A 48 -0.77 0.47 1.17
N LEU A 49 -1.85 -0.31 1.05
CA LEU A 49 -2.13 -1.44 1.94
C LEU A 49 -1.03 -2.50 1.85
N ARG A 50 -0.61 -2.87 0.63
CA ARG A 50 0.44 -3.87 0.40
C ARG A 50 1.79 -3.40 0.91
N LYS A 51 2.17 -2.14 0.65
CA LYS A 51 3.39 -1.55 1.23
C LYS A 51 3.36 -1.57 2.76
N ALA A 52 2.23 -1.25 3.38
CA ALA A 52 2.08 -1.28 4.83
C ALA A 52 2.30 -2.68 5.41
N GLN A 53 1.68 -3.70 4.80
CA GLN A 53 1.86 -5.10 5.19
C GLN A 53 3.33 -5.55 5.06
N ALA A 54 3.98 -5.19 3.95
CA ALA A 54 5.40 -5.49 3.73
C ALA A 54 6.30 -4.81 4.78
N LEU A 55 6.03 -3.55 5.14
CA LEU A 55 6.75 -2.84 6.21
C LEU A 55 6.58 -3.53 7.57
N ILE A 56 5.36 -3.92 7.92
CA ILE A 56 5.08 -4.65 9.17
C ILE A 56 5.82 -5.99 9.19
N ALA A 57 5.81 -6.74 8.08
CA ALA A 57 6.51 -8.02 7.97
C ALA A 57 8.05 -7.87 8.12
N LEU A 58 8.60 -6.72 7.76
CA LEU A 58 10.01 -6.37 7.93
C LEU A 58 10.33 -5.79 9.33
N GLY A 59 9.37 -5.76 10.26
CA GLY A 59 9.52 -5.19 11.60
C GLY A 59 9.44 -3.66 11.65
N ARG A 60 9.16 -3.00 10.52
CA ARG A 60 9.01 -1.53 10.40
C ARG A 60 7.57 -1.12 10.69
N SER A 61 7.02 -1.60 11.81
CA SER A 61 5.59 -1.49 12.12
C SER A 61 5.08 -0.05 12.22
N ALA A 62 5.90 0.89 12.71
CA ALA A 62 5.51 2.30 12.80
C ALA A 62 5.23 2.93 11.42
N GLU A 63 6.06 2.62 10.42
CA GLU A 63 5.87 3.12 9.05
C GLU A 63 4.69 2.44 8.36
N GLY A 64 4.49 1.15 8.63
CA GLY A 64 3.32 0.41 8.17
C GLY A 64 2.02 1.00 8.73
N ASP A 65 1.94 1.21 10.04
CA ASP A 65 0.78 1.80 10.71
C ASP A 65 0.46 3.20 10.18
N ALA A 66 1.48 4.02 9.90
CA ALA A 66 1.28 5.35 9.31
C ALA A 66 0.60 5.27 7.93
N LEU A 67 0.96 4.30 7.09
CA LEU A 67 0.28 4.08 5.81
C LEU A 67 -1.14 3.56 5.97
N LEU A 68 -1.37 2.65 6.93
CA LEU A 68 -2.72 2.17 7.24
C LEU A 68 -3.63 3.32 7.69
N GLN A 69 -3.10 4.23 8.53
CA GLN A 69 -3.84 5.40 8.98
C GLN A 69 -4.21 6.31 7.82
N GLN A 70 -3.28 6.56 6.88
CA GLN A 70 -3.59 7.32 5.66
C GLN A 70 -4.70 6.71 4.81
N ILE A 71 -4.84 5.37 4.81
CA ILE A 71 -5.95 4.69 4.12
C ILE A 71 -7.26 4.95 4.86
N VAL A 72 -7.27 4.83 6.19
CA VAL A 72 -8.49 5.02 7.00
C VAL A 72 -8.97 6.48 7.00
N ASP A 73 -8.05 7.44 6.94
CA ASP A 73 -8.37 8.88 6.98
C ASP A 73 -8.88 9.44 5.64
N ARG A 74 -8.88 8.63 4.58
CA ARG A 74 -9.27 9.05 3.23
C ARG A 74 -10.50 8.30 2.75
N THR A 75 -11.30 8.98 1.95
CA THR A 75 -12.41 8.35 1.23
C THR A 75 -11.88 7.77 -0.09
N TRP A 76 -12.24 6.51 -0.35
CA TRP A 76 -11.90 5.80 -1.58
C TRP A 76 -13.18 5.45 -2.33
N HIS A 77 -13.05 5.23 -3.64
CA HIS A 77 -14.16 4.76 -4.44
C HIS A 77 -14.69 3.41 -3.91
N ASP A 78 -16.00 3.17 -3.99
CA ASP A 78 -16.68 2.02 -3.35
C ASP A 78 -16.11 0.64 -3.75
N ILE A 79 -15.55 0.55 -4.95
CA ILE A 79 -14.83 -0.64 -5.44
C ILE A 79 -13.66 -1.05 -4.53
N TRP A 80 -13.12 -0.11 -3.76
CA TRP A 80 -12.03 -0.30 -2.79
C TRP A 80 -12.50 -0.21 -1.35
N SER A 81 -13.81 -0.29 -1.08
CA SER A 81 -14.38 -0.22 0.27
C SER A 81 -13.77 -1.24 1.22
N ASN A 82 -13.34 -2.40 0.71
CA ASN A 82 -12.65 -3.44 1.49
C ASN A 82 -11.27 -3.01 2.02
N VAL A 83 -10.57 -2.10 1.34
CA VAL A 83 -9.19 -1.73 1.68
C VAL A 83 -9.12 -0.94 3.00
N PRO A 84 -9.94 0.10 3.24
CA PRO A 84 -10.03 0.74 4.55
C PRO A 84 -10.43 -0.20 5.69
N TYR A 85 -11.35 -1.14 5.46
CA TYR A 85 -11.72 -2.13 6.48
C TYR A 85 -10.54 -3.01 6.88
N GLN A 86 -9.76 -3.48 5.90
CA GLN A 86 -8.54 -4.25 6.17
C GLN A 86 -7.49 -3.41 6.90
N ALA A 87 -7.29 -2.15 6.49
CA ALA A 87 -6.33 -1.26 7.13
C ALA A 87 -6.68 -1.02 8.60
N LYS A 88 -7.97 -0.76 8.89
CA LYS A 88 -8.47 -0.62 10.27
C LYS A 88 -8.25 -1.90 11.08
N TYR A 89 -8.58 -3.06 10.52
CA TYR A 89 -8.38 -4.34 11.19
C TYR A 89 -6.90 -4.59 11.56
N LEU A 90 -5.97 -4.29 10.64
CA LEU A 90 -4.54 -4.43 10.89
C LEU A 90 -4.03 -3.49 11.99
N LEU A 91 -4.49 -2.23 12.00
CA LEU A 91 -4.16 -1.27 13.07
C LEU A 91 -4.63 -1.77 14.44
N GLU A 92 -5.87 -2.25 14.55
CA GLU A 92 -6.39 -2.77 15.81
C GLU A 92 -5.64 -4.02 16.28
N ARG A 93 -5.29 -4.93 15.37
CA ARG A 93 -4.45 -6.08 15.71
C ARG A 93 -3.06 -5.71 16.18
N GLY A 94 -2.43 -4.73 15.54
CA GLY A 94 -1.11 -4.24 15.93
C GLY A 94 -1.09 -3.64 17.34
N LYS A 95 -2.19 -3.00 17.76
CA LYS A 95 -2.33 -2.46 19.12
C LYS A 95 -2.44 -3.55 20.19
N THR A 96 -3.16 -4.63 19.91
CA THR A 96 -3.36 -5.74 20.87
C THR A 96 -2.11 -6.60 21.08
N GLN A 97 -1.17 -6.59 20.14
CA GLN A 97 0.04 -7.41 20.17
C GLN A 97 1.27 -6.69 20.75
N ARG A 98 1.14 -5.42 21.15
CA ARG A 98 2.18 -4.60 21.77
C ARG A 98 2.00 -4.57 23.29
#